data_AF-A0A2D7N8D2-F1
#
_entry.id   AF-A0A2D7N8D2-F1
#
_cell.length_a   1.000
_cell.length_b   1.000
_cell.length_c   1.000
_cell.angle_alpha   90.00
_cell.angle_beta   90.00
_cell.angle_gamma   90.00
#
_symmetry.space_group_name_H-M   'P 1'
#
loop_
_entity.id
_entity.type
_entity.pdbx_description
1 polymer ?
#
loop_
_entity_poly.entity_id
_entity_poly.type
_entity_poly.pdbx_seq_one_letter_code
_entity_poly.pdbx_strand_id
1 'polypeptide(L)' 'MIKKKMKKLGKQLQKNITHSSIAVKEDKEYGLVFVIQGDWRNEIKNWLLNNNIVEKKENIIIHGD' A
#
# COMPACT_ATOMS: atom_id res chain seq x y z
N MET A 1 -13.17 12.97 1.96
CA MET A 1 -13.10 11.89 2.99
C MET A 1 -12.11 10.77 2.68
N ILE A 2 -11.98 10.33 1.42
CA ILE A 2 -11.16 9.16 1.02
C ILE A 2 -9.65 9.37 1.25
N LYS A 3 -9.10 10.53 0.89
CA LYS A 3 -7.68 10.87 1.10
C LYS A 3 -7.22 10.78 2.57
N LYS A 4 -8.10 11.09 3.54
CA LYS A 4 -7.81 10.97 4.98
C LYS A 4 -7.70 9.50 5.41
N LYS A 5 -8.56 8.63 4.87
CA LYS A 5 -8.49 7.18 5.13
C LYS A 5 -7.21 6.57 4.53
N MET A 6 -6.86 6.93 3.29
CA MET A 6 -5.62 6.50 2.63
C MET A 6 -4.37 6.91 3.41
N LYS A 7 -4.31 8.15 3.91
CA LYS A 7 -3.20 8.60 4.78
C LYS A 7 -3.08 7.78 6.07
N LYS A 8 -4.21 7.35 6.66
CA LYS A 8 -4.20 6.49 7.86
C LYS A 8 -3.68 5.08 7.54
N LEU A 9 -4.12 4.51 6.41
CA LEU A 9 -3.63 3.23 5.90
C LEU A 9 -2.12 3.27 5.61
N GLY A 10 -1.64 4.33 4.95
CA GLY A 10 -0.20 4.54 4.70
C GLY A 10 0.63 4.57 5.98
N LYS A 11 0.14 5.22 7.04
CA LYS A 11 0.80 5.19 8.37
C LYS A 11 0.81 3.80 9.01
N GLN A 12 -0.22 2.98 8.79
CA GLN A 12 -0.26 1.61 9.31
C GLN A 12 0.69 0.68 8.55
N LEU A 13 0.76 0.83 7.22
CA LEU A 13 1.72 0.12 6.38
C LEU A 13 3.15 0.51 6.76
N GLN A 14 3.42 1.82 6.95
CA GLN A 14 4.73 2.33 7.34
C GLN A 14 5.26 1.68 8.63
N LYS A 15 4.38 1.46 9.61
CA LYS A 15 4.73 0.78 10.86
C LYS A 15 5.03 -0.72 10.68
N ASN A 16 4.46 -1.37 9.66
CA ASN A 16 4.67 -2.80 9.41
C ASN A 16 5.94 -3.07 8.60
N ILE A 17 6.23 -2.27 7.57
CA ILE A 17 7.40 -2.50 6.70
C ILE A 17 8.68 -1.81 7.22
N THR A 18 8.65 -1.27 8.45
CA THR A 18 9.79 -0.61 9.14
C THR A 18 10.54 0.40 8.25
N HIS A 19 9.81 1.11 7.38
CA HIS A 19 10.41 2.03 6.41
C HIS A 19 10.20 3.50 6.79
N SER A 20 11.19 4.32 6.49
CA SER A 20 11.25 5.72 6.89
C SER A 20 10.28 6.64 6.13
N SER A 21 9.83 6.26 4.93
CA SER A 21 8.81 7.04 4.22
C SER A 21 7.88 6.23 3.32
N ILE A 22 6.58 6.48 3.48
CA ILE A 22 5.51 6.12 2.53
C ILE A 22 4.79 7.42 2.20
N ALA A 23 4.75 7.80 0.92
CA ALA A 23 3.99 8.96 0.47
C ALA A 23 2.65 8.52 -0.11
N VAL A 24 1.61 9.33 0.12
CA VAL A 24 0.32 9.17 -0.58
C VAL A 24 0.23 10.26 -1.63
N LYS A 25 0.11 9.87 -2.90
CA LYS A 25 0.02 10.80 -4.03
C LYS A 25 -1.25 10.52 -4.83
N GLU A 26 -1.70 11.54 -5.57
CA GLU A 26 -2.69 11.36 -6.62
C GLU A 26 -1.92 11.22 -7.93
N ASP A 27 -2.19 10.14 -8.64
CA ASP A 27 -1.71 9.83 -9.96
C ASP A 27 -2.88 9.96 -10.96
N LYS A 28 -2.59 10.44 -12.16
CA LYS A 28 -3.63 10.72 -13.16
C LYS A 28 -4.24 9.45 -13.75
N GLU A 29 -3.48 8.37 -13.80
CA GLU A 29 -3.89 7.08 -14.36
C GLU A 29 -4.44 6.15 -13.28
N TYR A 30 -3.79 6.12 -12.11
CA TYR A 30 -4.08 5.15 -11.05
C TYR A 30 -4.86 5.73 -9.85
N GLY A 31 -5.14 7.03 -9.84
CA GLY A 31 -5.83 7.69 -8.73
C GLY A 31 -4.95 7.79 -7.47
N LEU A 32 -5.47 7.46 -6.29
CA LEU A 32 -4.71 7.57 -5.05
C LEU A 32 -3.74 6.39 -4.88
N VAL A 33 -2.44 6.68 -4.89
CA VAL A 33 -1.36 5.68 -4.82
C VAL A 33 -0.47 5.86 -3.59
N PHE A 34 0.10 4.75 -3.12
CA PHE A 34 1.23 4.76 -2.18
C PHE A 34 2.54 4.70 -2.95
N VAL A 35 3.48 5.58 -2.61
CA VAL A 35 4.84 5.59 -3.15
C VAL A 35 5.81 5.23 -2.04
N ILE A 36 6.60 4.19 -2.27
CA ILE A 36 7.51 3.55 -1.31
C ILE A 36 8.85 3.34 -2.02
N GLN A 37 9.95 3.56 -1.33
CA GLN A 37 11.30 3.33 -1.87
C GLN A 37 11.75 1.90 -1.52
N GLY A 38 12.32 1.20 -2.51
CA GLY A 38 12.77 -0.19 -2.37
C GLY A 38 11.73 -1.22 -2.83
N ASP A 39 12.14 -2.49 -2.86
CA ASP A 39 11.25 -3.60 -3.17
C ASP A 39 10.66 -4.18 -1.89
N TRP A 40 9.33 -4.10 -1.77
CA TRP A 40 8.55 -4.54 -0.62
C TRP A 40 7.34 -5.37 -1.05
N ARG A 41 7.37 -5.95 -2.27
CA ARG A 41 6.20 -6.58 -2.88
C ARG A 41 5.62 -7.70 -2.01
N ASN A 42 6.47 -8.52 -1.40
CA ASN A 42 6.05 -9.63 -0.54
C ASN A 42 5.51 -9.15 0.81
N GLU A 43 6.15 -8.17 1.43
CA GLU A 43 5.75 -7.57 2.70
C GLU A 43 4.42 -6.85 2.57
N ILE A 44 4.23 -6.08 1.50
CA ILE A 44 2.98 -5.38 1.20
C ILE A 44 1.87 -6.40 0.93
N LYS A 45 2.13 -7.45 0.13
CA LYS A 45 1.15 -8.53 -0.11
C LYS A 45 0.71 -9.19 1.20
N ASN A 46 1.66 -9.57 2.03
CA ASN A 46 1.39 -10.20 3.32
C ASN A 46 0.63 -9.25 4.25
N TRP A 47 1.00 -7.97 4.27
CA TRP A 47 0.31 -6.96 5.06
C TRP A 47 -1.15 -6.77 4.62
N LEU A 48 -1.42 -6.70 3.32
CA LEU A 48 -2.77 -6.56 2.77
C LEU A 48 -3.67 -7.73 3.14
N LEU A 49 -3.15 -8.95 3.05
CA LEU A 49 -3.87 -10.18 3.40
C LEU A 49 -4.11 -10.28 4.91
N ASN A 50 -3.08 -10.07 5.73
CA ASN A 50 -3.16 -10.23 7.18
C ASN A 50 -4.06 -9.18 7.85
N ASN A 51 -4.22 -8.00 7.24
CA ASN A 51 -5.05 -6.92 7.78
C ASN A 51 -6.45 -6.86 7.13
N ASN A 52 -6.82 -7.83 6.28
CA ASN A 52 -8.08 -7.85 5.53
C ASN A 52 -8.35 -6.51 4.79
N ILE A 53 -7.30 -5.89 4.26
CA ILE A 53 -7.42 -4.61 3.53
C ILE A 53 -8.07 -4.83 2.16
N VAL A 54 -7.83 -6.01 1.58
CA VAL A 54 -8.37 -6.42 0.29
C VAL A 54 -9.30 -7.61 0.54
N GLU A 55 -10.51 -7.54 -0.01
CA GLU A 55 -11.56 -8.55 0.22
C GLU A 55 -11.15 -9.95 -0.24
N LYS A 56 -10.34 -10.03 -1.30
CA LYS A 56 -9.92 -11.29 -1.90
C LYS A 56 -8.47 -11.23 -2.37
N LYS A 57 -7.75 -12.34 -2.19
CA LYS A 57 -6.35 -12.49 -2.63
C LYS A 57 -6.16 -12.29 -4.14
N GLU A 58 -7.16 -12.66 -4.94
CA GLU A 58 -7.15 -12.50 -6.41
C GLU A 58 -7.10 -11.04 -6.87
N ASN A 59 -7.50 -10.09 -6.02
CA ASN A 59 -7.42 -8.66 -6.32
C ASN A 59 -6.01 -8.09 -6.11
N ILE A 60 -5.06 -8.90 -5.62
CA ILE A 60 -3.66 -8.48 -5.45
C ILE A 60 -2.87 -8.93 -6.66
N ILE A 61 -2.55 -7.98 -7.53
CA ILE A 61 -1.74 -8.20 -8.73
C ILE A 61 -0.35 -7.59 -8.49
N ILE A 62 0.70 -8.38 -8.69
CA ILE A 62 2.09 -7.94 -8.53
C ILE A 62 2.70 -7.86 -9.93
N HIS A 63 3.21 -6.67 -10.27
CA HIS A 63 3.91 -6.40 -11.52
C HIS A 63 5.41 -6.15 -11.25
N GLY A 64 6.25 -6.52 -12.22
CA GLY A 64 7.72 -6.38 -12.15
C GLY A 64 8.44 -7.70 -11.86
N ASP A 65 9.72 -7.77 -12.25
CA ASP A 65 10.66 -8.85 -11.89
C ASP A 65 11.29 -8.59 -10.52
#